data_AF-A0A9D7JG96-F1
#
_entry.id   AF-A0A9D7JG96-F1
#
_cell.length_a   1.000
_cell.length_b   1.000
_cell.length_c   1.000
_cell.angle_alpha   90.00
_cell.angle_beta   90.00
_cell.angle_gamma   90.00
#
_symmetry.space_group_name_H-M   'P 1'
#
loop_
_entity.id
_entity.type
_entity.pdbx_description
1 polymer ?
#
loop_
_entity_poly.entity_id
_entity_poly.type
_entity_poly.pdbx_seq_one_letter_code
_entity_poly.pdbx_strand_id
1 'polypeptide(L)'
;MGFREPSRAIATVRKWHYGGYAATRAAAARAHLTELLPALLKTLSEAGNPDEALSRFDDFLSRLPSGVQLFALLRNHDNLRSLLVALMASAPRMAEAVIHRAHVMDGLIDPAFADEVRRRSTLLSKIADFFAEARDYQDVIDRARIIGQEQMFLIAAGLLAGTIDAQRAGEQFTTLAEALLTRLFAAVRTEFEKRHGVVPGGRAALLAFGKMASREMTARSDLDFIILYDVEGEAEESNGDKPLATSQYYARLTQRLLAAISAPTSEGVLYEADMRLRPSGNAGPLATSLKGFIQYHHESAWTWERLALSRARVIQADGDLAARIDAAIAEILSRPRDVTTTIADVTAMRALMAKERPPRHPFDLKLVPGGLVDLEFIAQSAQLVARAQLGAPQAPTATVLRRLGETGLVPEGERLAEIHAVYATVLQVMSAALADPFKDEGWTEAFRELLAQRTNMPSFERLAGELQAMEAEVSAAAGRWYEGAGQAAP
;
A
#
# COMPACT_ATOMS: atom_id res chain seq x y z
N MET A 1 22.26 12.73 -28.72
CA MET A 1 22.00 12.12 -27.40
C MET A 1 21.13 13.00 -26.49
N GLY A 2 20.70 14.19 -26.90
CA GLY A 2 19.66 14.93 -26.15
C GLY A 2 20.10 15.61 -24.85
N PHE A 3 21.37 15.51 -24.44
CA PHE A 3 21.91 16.25 -23.29
C PHE A 3 21.89 17.76 -23.54
N ARG A 4 21.26 18.51 -22.64
CA ARG A 4 21.26 19.97 -22.59
C ARG A 4 22.60 20.51 -22.12
N GLU A 5 23.33 19.76 -21.29
CA GLU A 5 24.67 20.11 -20.80
C GLU A 5 25.76 19.09 -21.23
N PRO A 6 26.15 19.00 -22.52
CA PRO A 6 27.11 18.01 -23.00
C PRO A 6 28.46 18.04 -22.27
N SER A 7 28.96 19.23 -21.93
CA SER A 7 30.22 19.41 -21.21
C SER A 7 30.19 18.78 -19.82
N ARG A 8 29.06 18.91 -19.11
CA ARG A 8 28.86 18.30 -17.80
C ARG A 8 28.79 16.78 -17.93
N ALA A 9 28.06 16.28 -18.92
CA ALA A 9 27.98 14.85 -19.19
C ALA A 9 29.37 14.23 -19.47
N ILE A 10 30.20 14.88 -20.30
CA ILE A 10 31.58 14.45 -20.57
C ILE A 10 32.42 14.46 -19.29
N ALA A 11 32.30 15.50 -18.45
CA ALA A 11 33.03 15.60 -17.20
C ALA A 11 32.65 14.47 -16.22
N THR A 12 31.36 14.16 -16.10
CA THR A 12 30.84 13.04 -15.29
C THR A 12 31.39 11.69 -15.78
N VAL A 13 31.30 11.41 -17.08
CA VAL A 13 31.83 10.16 -17.65
C VAL A 13 33.34 10.03 -17.44
N ARG A 14 34.10 11.12 -17.64
CA ARG A 14 35.54 11.15 -17.37
C ARG A 14 35.82 10.85 -15.89
N LYS A 15 35.08 11.47 -14.96
CA LYS A 15 35.20 11.22 -13.53
C LYS A 15 35.04 9.73 -13.20
N TRP A 16 34.08 9.05 -13.85
CA TRP A 16 33.90 7.61 -13.67
C TRP A 16 35.12 6.82 -14.15
N HIS A 17 35.65 7.12 -15.34
CA HIS A 17 36.85 6.46 -15.89
C HIS A 17 38.14 6.72 -15.11
N TYR A 18 38.24 7.85 -14.42
CA TYR A 18 39.39 8.13 -13.55
C TYR A 18 39.26 7.52 -12.15
N GLY A 19 38.22 6.72 -11.88
CA GLY A 19 38.06 6.07 -10.59
C GLY A 19 37.62 7.03 -9.49
N GLY A 20 36.87 8.09 -9.84
CA GLY A 20 36.43 9.12 -8.90
C GLY A 20 35.58 8.62 -7.73
N TYR A 21 35.06 7.39 -7.78
CA TYR A 21 34.27 6.77 -6.72
C TYR A 21 34.77 5.39 -6.37
N ALA A 22 34.44 4.90 -5.17
CA ALA A 22 34.76 3.52 -4.75
C ALA A 22 34.30 2.50 -5.79
N ALA A 23 33.10 2.67 -6.35
CA ALA A 23 32.54 1.85 -7.41
C ALA A 23 33.40 1.73 -8.68
N THR A 24 34.19 2.76 -9.00
CA THR A 24 35.00 2.84 -10.23
C THR A 24 36.51 2.76 -9.98
N ARG A 25 36.96 2.57 -8.72
CA ARG A 25 38.39 2.47 -8.37
C ARG A 25 39.06 1.19 -8.84
N ALA A 26 38.35 0.06 -8.87
CA ALA A 26 38.92 -1.20 -9.32
C ALA A 26 39.14 -1.20 -10.85
N ALA A 27 40.28 -1.74 -11.31
CA ALA A 27 40.59 -1.83 -12.73
C ALA A 27 39.52 -2.65 -13.50
N ALA A 28 39.08 -3.77 -12.91
CA ALA A 28 38.01 -4.60 -13.47
C ALA A 28 36.68 -3.82 -13.60
N ALA A 29 36.34 -2.97 -12.62
CA ALA A 29 35.14 -2.14 -12.70
C ALA A 29 35.22 -1.16 -13.86
N ARG A 30 36.37 -0.51 -14.07
CA ARG A 30 36.56 0.41 -15.20
C ARG A 30 36.51 -0.29 -16.55
N ALA A 31 37.02 -1.52 -16.65
CA ALA A 31 36.94 -2.32 -17.86
C ALA A 31 35.46 -2.58 -18.23
N HIS A 32 34.67 -3.11 -17.30
CA HIS A 32 33.24 -3.31 -17.50
C HIS A 32 32.50 -2.01 -17.81
N LEU A 33 32.80 -0.93 -17.10
CA LEU A 33 32.18 0.37 -17.36
C LEU A 33 32.48 0.89 -18.76
N THR A 34 33.71 0.72 -19.25
CA THR A 34 34.12 1.16 -20.60
C THR A 34 33.32 0.45 -21.68
N GLU A 35 33.12 -0.85 -21.53
CA GLU A 35 32.31 -1.62 -22.47
C GLU A 35 30.81 -1.32 -22.35
N LEU A 36 30.32 -1.03 -21.14
CA LEU A 36 28.93 -0.66 -20.87
C LEU A 36 28.57 0.73 -21.41
N LEU A 37 29.52 1.66 -21.41
CA LEU A 37 29.26 3.09 -21.59
C LEU A 37 28.46 3.44 -22.86
N PRO A 38 28.75 2.89 -24.06
CA PRO A 38 27.97 3.22 -25.25
C PRO A 38 26.49 2.85 -25.10
N ALA A 39 26.21 1.67 -24.54
CA ALA A 39 24.86 1.20 -24.31
C ALA A 39 24.17 2.01 -23.20
N LEU A 40 24.88 2.33 -22.12
CA LEU A 40 24.37 3.15 -21.03
C LEU A 40 24.02 4.57 -21.49
N LEU A 41 24.89 5.24 -22.24
CA LEU A 41 24.63 6.58 -22.76
C LEU A 41 23.46 6.59 -23.75
N LYS A 42 23.32 5.54 -24.57
CA LYS A 42 22.14 5.38 -25.43
C LYS A 42 20.87 5.28 -24.59
N THR A 43 20.84 4.38 -23.60
CA THR A 43 19.68 4.21 -22.71
C THR A 43 19.35 5.51 -21.94
N LEU A 44 20.35 6.22 -21.42
CA LEU A 44 20.16 7.53 -20.77
C LEU A 44 19.58 8.57 -21.73
N SER A 45 20.01 8.57 -22.99
CA SER A 45 19.49 9.51 -24.00
C SER A 45 18.04 9.24 -24.39
N GLU A 46 17.55 8.01 -24.19
CA GLU A 46 16.19 7.58 -24.51
C GLU A 46 15.23 7.76 -23.32
N ALA A 47 15.72 8.17 -22.15
CA ALA A 47 14.95 8.26 -20.91
C ALA A 47 14.08 9.54 -20.75
N GLY A 48 13.89 10.32 -21.81
CA GLY A 48 13.13 11.58 -21.82
C GLY A 48 13.86 12.77 -21.19
N ASN A 49 14.61 12.57 -20.09
CA ASN A 49 15.43 13.60 -19.43
C ASN A 49 16.87 13.14 -19.18
N PRO A 50 17.75 13.17 -20.22
CA PRO A 50 19.08 12.57 -20.16
C PRO A 50 20.00 13.18 -19.11
N ASP A 51 19.97 14.50 -18.91
CA ASP A 51 20.84 15.19 -17.95
C ASP A 51 20.52 14.81 -16.50
N GLU A 52 19.23 14.79 -16.15
CA GLU A 52 18.77 14.41 -14.80
C GLU A 52 19.03 12.91 -14.53
N ALA A 53 18.74 12.05 -15.51
CA ALA A 53 19.01 10.63 -15.41
C ALA A 53 20.51 10.36 -15.19
N LEU A 54 21.37 11.08 -15.91
CA LEU A 54 22.82 10.99 -15.75
C LEU A 54 23.28 11.49 -14.39
N SER A 55 22.73 12.62 -13.90
CA SER A 55 23.08 13.18 -12.60
C SER A 55 22.72 12.21 -11.46
N ARG A 56 21.52 11.61 -11.50
CA ARG A 56 21.09 10.63 -10.49
C ARG A 56 21.88 9.33 -10.59
N PHE A 57 22.23 8.90 -11.79
CA PHE A 57 23.11 7.75 -11.98
C PHE A 57 24.51 8.04 -11.41
N ASP A 58 25.06 9.24 -11.60
CA ASP A 58 26.33 9.68 -11.00
C ASP A 58 26.27 9.66 -9.47
N ASP A 59 25.22 10.22 -8.87
CA ASP A 59 24.98 10.20 -7.43
C ASP A 59 24.86 8.76 -6.90
N PHE A 60 24.19 7.88 -7.65
CA PHE A 60 24.13 6.46 -7.32
C PHE A 60 25.50 5.80 -7.30
N LEU A 61 26.31 5.99 -8.33
CA LEU A 61 27.68 5.44 -8.38
C LEU A 61 28.56 5.99 -7.26
N SER A 62 28.31 7.23 -6.81
CA SER A 62 29.10 7.86 -5.74
C SER A 62 28.98 7.15 -4.39
N ARG A 63 27.86 6.46 -4.15
CA ARG A 63 27.52 5.80 -2.88
C ARG A 63 27.67 4.28 -2.92
N LEU A 64 27.87 3.71 -4.10
CA LEU A 64 28.05 2.27 -4.27
C LEU A 64 29.46 1.84 -3.81
N PRO A 65 29.58 0.81 -2.96
CA PRO A 65 30.88 0.38 -2.43
C PRO A 65 31.78 -0.26 -3.51
N SER A 66 31.18 -0.95 -4.49
CA SER A 66 31.88 -1.59 -5.61
C SER A 66 31.00 -1.64 -6.85
N GLY A 67 31.55 -1.33 -8.02
CA GLY A 67 30.82 -1.34 -9.29
C GLY A 67 31.08 -2.56 -10.17
N VAL A 68 32.00 -3.47 -9.80
CA VAL A 68 32.43 -4.59 -10.66
C VAL A 68 31.24 -5.45 -11.11
N GLN A 69 30.48 -5.95 -10.14
CA GLN A 69 29.34 -6.83 -10.41
C GLN A 69 28.20 -6.08 -11.10
N LEU A 70 27.86 -4.88 -10.61
CA LEU A 70 26.81 -4.06 -11.21
C LEU A 70 27.11 -3.75 -12.69
N PHE A 71 28.30 -3.26 -13.02
CA PHE A 71 28.62 -2.89 -14.41
C PHE A 71 28.63 -4.11 -15.33
N ALA A 72 29.14 -5.25 -14.86
CA ALA A 72 29.08 -6.50 -15.61
C ALA A 72 27.63 -6.91 -15.91
N LEU A 73 26.73 -6.76 -14.94
CA LEU A 73 25.32 -7.09 -15.09
C LEU A 73 24.59 -6.14 -16.02
N LEU A 74 24.74 -4.81 -15.83
CA LEU A 74 24.12 -3.81 -16.71
C LEU A 74 24.61 -3.94 -18.16
N ARG A 75 25.83 -4.45 -18.37
CA ARG A 75 26.38 -4.73 -19.70
C ARG A 75 25.70 -5.94 -20.34
N ASN A 76 25.42 -6.98 -19.56
CA ASN A 76 24.88 -8.25 -20.06
C ASN A 76 23.33 -8.29 -20.08
N HIS A 77 22.65 -7.40 -19.36
CA HIS A 77 21.20 -7.40 -19.21
C HIS A 77 20.59 -6.04 -19.58
N ASP A 78 20.20 -5.90 -20.84
CA ASP A 78 19.60 -4.66 -21.38
C ASP A 78 18.34 -4.23 -20.63
N ASN A 79 17.48 -5.18 -20.26
CA ASN A 79 16.25 -4.90 -19.51
C ASN A 79 16.55 -4.28 -18.13
N LEU A 80 17.56 -4.80 -17.42
CA LEU A 80 17.96 -4.27 -16.12
C LEU A 80 18.53 -2.86 -16.25
N ARG A 81 19.35 -2.62 -17.30
CA ARG A 81 19.89 -1.29 -17.60
C ARG A 81 18.80 -0.28 -17.89
N SER A 82 17.85 -0.63 -18.76
CA SER A 82 16.69 0.21 -19.08
C SER A 82 15.83 0.47 -17.86
N LEU A 83 15.58 -0.53 -17.03
CA LEU A 83 14.82 -0.37 -15.79
C LEU A 83 15.53 0.58 -14.82
N LEU A 84 16.82 0.38 -14.56
CA LEU A 84 17.57 1.22 -13.64
C LEU A 84 17.62 2.67 -14.11
N VAL A 85 17.87 2.90 -15.41
CA VAL A 85 17.87 4.25 -15.98
C VAL A 85 16.47 4.88 -15.92
N ALA A 86 15.41 4.13 -16.23
CA ALA A 86 14.04 4.63 -16.13
C ALA A 86 13.72 5.03 -14.68
N LEU A 87 14.07 4.20 -13.69
CA LEU A 87 13.88 4.54 -12.27
C LEU A 87 14.64 5.82 -11.89
N MET A 88 15.88 6.00 -12.36
CA MET A 88 16.62 7.23 -12.11
C MET A 88 15.92 8.44 -12.75
N ALA A 89 15.40 8.33 -13.97
CA ALA A 89 14.77 9.45 -14.68
C ALA A 89 13.39 9.84 -14.11
N SER A 90 12.56 8.85 -13.74
CA SER A 90 11.13 9.05 -13.48
C SER A 90 10.68 8.71 -12.06
N ALA A 91 11.54 8.14 -11.21
CA ALA A 91 11.17 7.68 -9.87
C ALA A 91 12.18 8.11 -8.80
N PRO A 92 12.17 9.40 -8.40
CA PRO A 92 13.12 9.93 -7.42
C PRO A 92 13.24 9.14 -6.12
N ARG A 93 12.12 8.64 -5.59
CA ARG A 93 12.10 7.83 -4.38
C ARG A 93 12.84 6.51 -4.55
N MET A 94 12.64 5.87 -5.71
CA MET A 94 13.28 4.58 -6.01
C MET A 94 14.78 4.75 -6.18
N ALA A 95 15.20 5.84 -6.83
CA ALA A 95 16.60 6.20 -6.92
C ALA A 95 17.25 6.34 -5.54
N GLU A 96 16.62 7.06 -4.61
CA GLU A 96 17.09 7.17 -3.23
C GLU A 96 17.11 5.82 -2.50
N ALA A 97 16.10 4.97 -2.70
CA ALA A 97 16.04 3.65 -2.06
C ALA A 97 17.20 2.74 -2.52
N VAL A 98 17.48 2.68 -3.84
CA VAL A 98 18.63 1.95 -4.39
C VAL A 98 19.94 2.45 -3.79
N ILE A 99 20.08 3.78 -3.69
CA ILE A 99 21.28 4.44 -3.19
C ILE A 99 21.64 4.02 -1.76
N HIS A 100 20.65 3.86 -0.88
CA HIS A 100 20.89 3.55 0.53
C HIS A 100 20.88 2.05 0.83
N ARG A 101 20.52 1.19 -0.13
CA ARG A 101 20.30 -0.24 0.09
C ARG A 101 20.86 -1.07 -1.06
N ALA A 102 22.17 -1.32 -1.04
CA ALA A 102 22.85 -2.08 -2.09
C ALA A 102 22.29 -3.51 -2.30
N HIS A 103 21.79 -4.16 -1.23
CA HIS A 103 21.20 -5.51 -1.31
C HIS A 103 19.90 -5.57 -2.13
N VAL A 104 19.20 -4.45 -2.28
CA VAL A 104 17.97 -4.37 -3.07
C VAL A 104 18.26 -4.55 -4.57
N MET A 105 19.49 -4.27 -5.00
CA MET A 105 19.90 -4.49 -6.38
C MET A 105 19.95 -5.98 -6.73
N ASP A 106 20.31 -6.85 -5.79
CA ASP A 106 20.41 -8.29 -6.02
C ASP A 106 19.05 -8.87 -6.45
N GLY A 107 17.95 -8.39 -5.87
CA GLY A 107 16.60 -8.79 -6.24
C GLY A 107 16.15 -8.31 -7.64
N LEU A 108 16.68 -7.18 -8.13
CA LEU A 108 16.40 -6.72 -9.51
C LEU A 108 17.17 -7.53 -10.57
N ILE A 109 18.27 -8.15 -10.16
CA ILE A 109 19.16 -8.92 -11.04
C ILE A 109 18.61 -10.34 -11.25
N ASP A 110 17.79 -10.83 -10.33
CA ASP A 110 17.23 -12.18 -10.39
C ASP A 110 16.38 -12.37 -11.67
N PRO A 111 16.70 -13.34 -12.54
CA PRO A 111 15.85 -13.70 -13.67
C PRO A 111 14.39 -14.02 -13.27
N ALA A 112 14.17 -14.42 -12.02
CA ALA A 112 12.86 -14.68 -11.44
C ALA A 112 12.12 -13.42 -10.96
N PHE A 113 12.73 -12.22 -11.02
CA PHE A 113 12.13 -10.95 -10.59
C PHE A 113 10.70 -10.77 -11.10
N ALA A 114 10.47 -11.02 -12.40
CA ALA A 114 9.15 -10.88 -13.00
C ALA A 114 8.12 -11.83 -12.39
N ASP A 115 8.51 -13.07 -12.08
CA ASP A 115 7.65 -14.05 -11.44
C ASP A 115 7.42 -13.74 -9.95
N GLU A 116 8.43 -13.23 -9.26
CA GLU A 116 8.38 -12.81 -7.86
C GLU A 116 7.35 -11.69 -7.65
N VAL A 117 7.41 -10.64 -8.46
CA VAL A 117 6.45 -9.53 -8.37
C VAL A 117 5.07 -9.89 -8.90
N ARG A 118 4.94 -10.87 -9.81
CA ARG A 118 3.64 -11.27 -10.38
C ARG A 118 2.87 -12.26 -9.53
N ARG A 119 3.54 -13.21 -8.88
CA ARG A 119 2.89 -14.35 -8.24
C ARG A 119 2.91 -14.23 -6.72
N ARG A 120 1.72 -14.17 -6.13
CA ARG A 120 1.51 -14.16 -4.68
C ARG A 120 2.23 -15.32 -3.97
N SER A 121 2.17 -16.52 -4.55
CA SER A 121 2.78 -17.72 -3.95
C SER A 121 4.30 -17.63 -3.87
N THR A 122 4.95 -17.06 -4.89
CA THR A 122 6.40 -16.87 -4.91
C THR A 122 6.84 -15.90 -3.81
N LEU A 123 6.15 -14.76 -3.67
CA LEU A 123 6.39 -13.80 -2.59
C LEU A 123 6.26 -14.46 -1.20
N LEU A 124 5.17 -15.20 -0.97
CA LEU A 124 4.95 -15.88 0.31
C LEU A 124 6.02 -16.94 0.62
N SER A 125 6.47 -17.69 -0.40
CA SER A 125 7.57 -18.67 -0.24
C SER A 125 8.85 -17.97 0.18
N LYS A 126 9.26 -16.91 -0.54
CA LYS A 126 10.48 -16.17 -0.23
C LYS A 126 10.45 -15.56 1.17
N ILE A 127 9.30 -15.02 1.58
CA ILE A 127 9.09 -14.54 2.95
C ILE A 127 9.28 -15.68 3.94
N ALA A 128 8.65 -16.84 3.72
CA ALA A 128 8.77 -17.98 4.61
C ALA A 128 10.22 -18.48 4.74
N ASP A 129 10.93 -18.61 3.63
CA ASP A 129 12.33 -19.05 3.58
C ASP A 129 13.24 -18.07 4.33
N PHE A 130 13.04 -16.77 4.14
CA PHE A 130 13.84 -15.74 4.82
C PHE A 130 13.61 -15.70 6.34
N PHE A 131 12.39 -15.98 6.80
CA PHE A 131 12.10 -16.10 8.24
C PHE A 131 12.57 -17.43 8.85
N ALA A 132 12.77 -18.49 8.06
CA ALA A 132 13.22 -19.78 8.56
C ALA A 132 14.62 -19.72 9.19
N GLU A 133 15.42 -18.74 8.79
CA GLU A 133 16.74 -18.48 9.35
C GLU A 133 16.74 -17.55 10.58
N ALA A 134 15.57 -17.14 11.07
CA ALA A 134 15.48 -16.25 12.23
C ALA A 134 15.90 -16.98 13.51
N ARG A 135 16.80 -16.36 14.27
CA ARG A 135 17.43 -16.99 15.46
C ARG A 135 16.68 -16.69 16.76
N ASP A 136 16.17 -15.47 16.88
CA ASP A 136 15.49 -14.99 18.08
C ASP A 136 14.44 -13.91 17.74
N TYR A 137 13.74 -13.43 18.77
CA TYR A 137 12.67 -12.43 18.62
C TYR A 137 13.15 -11.12 17.99
N GLN A 138 14.36 -10.66 18.30
CA GLN A 138 14.89 -9.42 17.72
C GLN A 138 15.27 -9.65 16.25
N ASP A 139 15.88 -10.79 15.95
CA ASP A 139 16.21 -11.20 14.57
C ASP A 139 14.95 -11.28 13.68
N VAL A 140 13.81 -11.72 14.23
CA VAL A 140 12.51 -11.68 13.51
C VAL A 140 12.08 -10.25 13.17
N ILE A 141 12.21 -9.32 14.12
CA ILE A 141 11.86 -7.90 13.94
C ILE A 141 12.72 -7.24 12.86
N ASP A 142 14.02 -7.53 12.88
CA ASP A 142 14.99 -6.98 11.93
C ASP A 142 14.79 -7.60 10.54
N ARG A 143 14.63 -8.94 10.46
CA ARG A 143 14.34 -9.64 9.21
C ARG A 143 13.06 -9.16 8.54
N ALA A 144 12.00 -8.89 9.32
CA ALA A 144 10.76 -8.33 8.77
C ALA A 144 10.98 -7.00 8.05
N ARG A 145 11.87 -6.14 8.57
CA ARG A 145 12.24 -4.87 7.94
C ARG A 145 13.06 -5.07 6.69
N ILE A 146 14.09 -5.92 6.75
CA ILE A 146 14.98 -6.20 5.63
C ILE A 146 14.16 -6.71 4.43
N ILE A 147 13.42 -7.80 4.60
CA ILE A 147 12.63 -8.36 3.50
C ILE A 147 11.45 -7.47 3.12
N GLY A 148 10.80 -6.82 4.08
CA GLY A 148 9.70 -5.90 3.79
C GLY A 148 10.15 -4.75 2.89
N GLN A 149 11.30 -4.16 3.19
CA GLN A 149 11.86 -3.06 2.41
C GLN A 149 12.32 -3.49 1.02
N GLU A 150 12.97 -4.65 0.92
CA GLU A 150 13.37 -5.25 -0.36
C GLU A 150 12.14 -5.51 -1.24
N GLN A 151 11.13 -6.21 -0.71
CA GLN A 151 9.95 -6.60 -1.47
C GLN A 151 9.07 -5.41 -1.84
N MET A 152 8.91 -4.42 -0.95
CA MET A 152 8.22 -3.17 -1.30
C MET A 152 8.89 -2.47 -2.48
N PHE A 153 10.22 -2.46 -2.50
CA PHE A 153 10.97 -1.89 -3.61
C PHE A 153 10.73 -2.68 -4.90
N LEU A 154 10.84 -4.01 -4.87
CA LEU A 154 10.70 -4.85 -6.06
C LEU A 154 9.29 -4.74 -6.66
N ILE A 155 8.25 -4.75 -5.83
CA ILE A 155 6.85 -4.53 -6.28
C ILE A 155 6.70 -3.15 -6.93
N ALA A 156 7.25 -2.10 -6.31
CA ALA A 156 7.23 -0.75 -6.87
C ALA A 156 7.98 -0.68 -8.20
N ALA A 157 9.16 -1.28 -8.30
CA ALA A 157 9.92 -1.36 -9.55
C ALA A 157 9.13 -2.11 -10.63
N GLY A 158 8.50 -3.23 -10.29
CA GLY A 158 7.68 -4.02 -11.20
C GLY A 158 6.49 -3.23 -11.75
N LEU A 159 5.84 -2.41 -10.91
CA LEU A 159 4.77 -1.50 -11.33
C LEU A 159 5.29 -0.45 -12.32
N LEU A 160 6.36 0.26 -11.96
CA LEU A 160 6.89 1.35 -12.79
C LEU A 160 7.44 0.84 -14.13
N ALA A 161 8.05 -0.36 -14.11
CA ALA A 161 8.49 -1.06 -15.31
C ALA A 161 7.34 -1.55 -16.20
N GLY A 162 6.11 -1.63 -15.68
CA GLY A 162 4.99 -2.26 -16.37
C GLY A 162 5.01 -3.78 -16.37
N THR A 163 5.82 -4.40 -15.51
CA THR A 163 5.84 -5.86 -15.33
C THR A 163 4.55 -6.36 -14.67
N ILE A 164 3.97 -5.54 -13.79
CA ILE A 164 2.66 -5.70 -13.17
C ILE A 164 1.86 -4.40 -13.32
N ASP A 165 0.53 -4.52 -13.33
CA ASP A 165 -0.38 -3.38 -13.29
C ASP A 165 -0.61 -2.89 -11.84
N ALA A 166 -1.34 -1.78 -11.70
CA ALA A 166 -1.63 -1.15 -10.42
C ALA A 166 -2.48 -2.03 -9.48
N GLN A 167 -3.40 -2.82 -10.04
CA GLN A 167 -4.22 -3.74 -9.25
C GLN A 167 -3.34 -4.84 -8.65
N ARG A 168 -2.52 -5.49 -9.46
CA ARG A 168 -1.59 -6.53 -9.01
C ARG A 168 -0.57 -5.97 -8.03
N ALA A 169 -0.07 -4.76 -8.24
CA ALA A 169 0.80 -4.09 -7.28
C ALA A 169 0.11 -3.90 -5.92
N GLY A 170 -1.16 -3.48 -5.92
CA GLY A 170 -1.98 -3.38 -4.70
C GLY A 170 -2.11 -4.70 -3.96
N GLU A 171 -2.45 -5.76 -4.68
CA GLU A 171 -2.56 -7.10 -4.12
C GLU A 171 -1.25 -7.62 -3.52
N GLN A 172 -0.11 -7.31 -4.16
CA GLN A 172 1.21 -7.72 -3.69
C GLN A 172 1.68 -6.90 -2.49
N PHE A 173 1.47 -5.58 -2.47
CA PHE A 173 1.74 -4.76 -1.29
C PHE A 173 0.90 -5.22 -0.10
N THR A 174 -0.38 -5.55 -0.31
CA THR A 174 -1.22 -6.11 0.74
C THR A 174 -0.75 -7.50 1.17
N THR A 175 -0.39 -8.37 0.24
CA THR A 175 0.13 -9.71 0.57
C THR A 175 1.38 -9.62 1.44
N LEU A 176 2.32 -8.73 1.07
CA LEU A 176 3.53 -8.48 1.85
C LEU A 176 3.17 -8.00 3.27
N ALA A 177 2.34 -6.96 3.37
CA ALA A 177 1.92 -6.40 4.66
C ALA A 177 1.24 -7.45 5.56
N GLU A 178 0.31 -8.22 5.02
CA GLU A 178 -0.39 -9.30 5.75
C GLU A 178 0.56 -10.40 6.21
N ALA A 179 1.48 -10.83 5.34
CA ALA A 179 2.44 -11.88 5.66
C ALA A 179 3.38 -11.43 6.79
N LEU A 180 3.92 -10.21 6.70
CA LEU A 180 4.79 -9.65 7.73
C LEU A 180 4.04 -9.42 9.05
N LEU A 181 2.83 -8.84 8.99
CA LEU A 181 2.00 -8.61 10.17
C LEU A 181 1.68 -9.93 10.89
N THR A 182 1.29 -10.96 10.15
CA THR A 182 0.95 -12.28 10.70
C THR A 182 2.17 -12.95 11.36
N ARG A 183 3.35 -12.85 10.72
CA ARG A 183 4.61 -13.39 11.27
C ARG A 183 5.04 -12.65 12.54
N LEU A 184 4.97 -11.32 12.53
CA LEU A 184 5.27 -10.50 13.70
C LEU A 184 4.28 -10.76 14.84
N PHE A 185 2.98 -10.89 14.54
CA PHE A 185 1.99 -11.21 15.56
C PHE A 185 2.26 -12.57 16.22
N ALA A 186 2.59 -13.59 15.43
CA ALA A 186 2.97 -14.90 15.97
C ALA A 186 4.22 -14.80 16.88
N ALA A 187 5.27 -14.11 16.43
CA ALA A 187 6.51 -13.97 17.21
C ALA A 187 6.30 -13.15 18.49
N VAL A 188 5.57 -12.05 18.41
CA VAL A 188 5.19 -11.21 19.56
C VAL A 188 4.39 -12.02 20.55
N ARG A 189 3.42 -12.82 20.07
CA ARG A 189 2.60 -13.68 20.93
C ARG A 189 3.45 -14.72 21.66
N THR A 190 4.30 -15.47 20.94
CA THR A 190 5.21 -16.45 21.56
C THR A 190 6.14 -15.82 22.60
N GLU A 191 6.70 -14.64 22.32
CA GLU A 191 7.54 -13.93 23.30
C GLU A 191 6.74 -13.40 24.49
N PHE A 192 5.49 -12.98 24.28
CA PHE A 192 4.60 -12.52 25.33
C PHE A 192 4.21 -13.63 26.31
N GLU A 193 3.93 -14.82 25.76
CA GLU A 193 3.53 -16.02 26.49
C GLU A 193 4.61 -16.51 27.46
N LYS A 194 5.90 -16.36 27.13
CA LYS A 194 7.02 -16.74 28.02
C LYS A 194 6.93 -16.12 29.41
N ARG A 195 6.37 -14.92 29.52
CA ARG A 195 6.28 -14.16 30.79
C ARG A 195 4.88 -14.15 31.39
N HIS A 196 3.86 -14.11 30.53
CA HIS A 196 2.48 -13.90 30.96
C HIS A 196 1.60 -15.16 30.82
N GLY A 197 2.12 -16.23 30.21
CA GLY A 197 1.36 -17.41 29.86
C GLY A 197 0.33 -17.10 28.80
N VAL A 198 -0.71 -17.91 28.72
CA VAL A 198 -1.86 -17.72 27.84
C VAL A 198 -3.11 -17.40 28.67
N VAL A 199 -4.10 -16.75 28.08
CA VAL A 199 -5.46 -16.72 28.65
C VAL A 199 -6.12 -18.05 28.29
N PRO A 200 -6.50 -18.92 29.25
CA PRO A 200 -7.18 -20.18 28.96
C PRO A 200 -8.46 -19.94 28.13
N GLY A 201 -8.62 -20.69 27.04
CA GLY A 201 -9.74 -20.49 26.09
C GLY A 201 -9.67 -19.20 25.27
N GLY A 202 -8.58 -18.43 25.39
CA GLY A 202 -8.37 -17.19 24.68
C GLY A 202 -8.04 -17.39 23.19
N ARG A 203 -8.69 -16.61 22.34
CA ARG A 203 -8.47 -16.52 20.89
C ARG A 203 -8.30 -15.06 20.49
N ALA A 204 -7.48 -14.81 19.48
CA ALA A 204 -7.30 -13.48 18.91
C ALA A 204 -7.45 -13.49 17.38
N ALA A 205 -7.76 -12.31 16.84
CA ALA A 205 -7.86 -12.06 15.41
C ALA A 205 -7.38 -10.65 15.06
N LEU A 206 -6.81 -10.53 13.86
CA LEU A 206 -6.45 -9.28 13.22
C LEU A 206 -7.54 -8.94 12.18
N LEU A 207 -8.27 -7.85 12.41
CA LEU A 207 -9.29 -7.34 11.50
C LEU A 207 -8.72 -6.10 10.79
N ALA A 208 -8.53 -6.19 9.48
CA ALA A 208 -8.05 -5.07 8.66
C ALA A 208 -9.19 -4.17 8.20
N PHE A 209 -8.83 -2.92 7.94
CA PHE A 209 -9.68 -1.88 7.36
C PHE A 209 -9.00 -1.22 6.17
N GLY A 210 -9.69 -0.25 5.56
CA GLY A 210 -9.14 0.62 4.52
C GLY A 210 -8.55 -0.16 3.34
N LYS A 211 -7.41 0.31 2.86
CA LYS A 211 -6.71 -0.26 1.69
C LYS A 211 -6.14 -1.66 1.94
N MET A 212 -5.78 -1.96 3.19
CA MET A 212 -5.34 -3.29 3.55
C MET A 212 -6.48 -4.29 3.39
N ALA A 213 -7.68 -3.94 3.87
CA ALA A 213 -8.85 -4.81 3.73
C ALA A 213 -9.26 -5.00 2.27
N SER A 214 -9.25 -3.94 1.46
CA SER A 214 -9.64 -3.98 0.05
C SER A 214 -8.57 -4.52 -0.91
N ARG A 215 -7.35 -4.80 -0.43
CA ARG A 215 -6.18 -5.23 -1.23
C ARG A 215 -5.68 -4.17 -2.23
N GLU A 216 -5.77 -2.91 -1.83
CA GLU A 216 -5.43 -1.74 -2.63
C GLU A 216 -4.30 -0.92 -1.98
N MET A 217 -3.45 -1.58 -1.18
CA MET A 217 -2.31 -0.92 -0.53
C MET A 217 -1.33 -0.37 -1.56
N THR A 218 -0.71 0.75 -1.22
CA THR A 218 0.37 1.37 -1.99
C THR A 218 1.67 1.26 -1.24
N ALA A 219 2.78 1.60 -1.90
CA ALA A 219 4.12 1.66 -1.30
C ALA A 219 4.27 2.65 -0.12
N ARG A 220 3.21 3.37 0.27
CA ARG A 220 3.16 4.34 1.39
C ARG A 220 1.94 4.15 2.29
N SER A 221 1.24 3.02 2.16
CA SER A 221 0.03 2.80 2.96
C SER A 221 0.40 2.41 4.39
N ASP A 222 -0.32 2.98 5.34
CA ASP A 222 -0.30 2.57 6.74
C ASP A 222 -1.03 1.21 6.90
N LEU A 223 -0.78 0.52 8.01
CA LEU A 223 -1.55 -0.67 8.37
C LEU A 223 -2.78 -0.28 9.19
N ASP A 224 -3.93 -0.24 8.53
CA ASP A 224 -5.23 -0.04 9.18
C ASP A 224 -5.75 -1.37 9.73
N PHE A 225 -5.58 -1.65 11.03
CA PHE A 225 -6.09 -2.88 11.64
C PHE A 225 -6.44 -2.71 13.13
N ILE A 226 -7.24 -3.64 13.64
CA ILE A 226 -7.54 -3.77 15.06
C ILE A 226 -7.34 -5.22 15.52
N ILE A 227 -7.13 -5.41 16.83
CA ILE A 227 -7.13 -6.74 17.44
C ILE A 227 -8.49 -6.99 18.10
N LEU A 228 -9.15 -8.06 17.66
CA LEU A 228 -10.31 -8.62 18.32
C LEU A 228 -9.89 -9.87 19.10
N TYR A 229 -10.46 -10.06 20.28
CA TYR A 229 -10.26 -11.29 21.05
C TYR A 229 -11.57 -11.86 21.55
N ASP A 230 -11.56 -13.16 21.84
CA ASP A 230 -12.67 -13.86 22.47
C ASP A 230 -12.10 -14.85 23.48
N VAL A 231 -12.84 -15.12 24.55
CA VAL A 231 -12.44 -16.08 25.59
C VAL A 231 -13.57 -17.05 25.80
N GLU A 232 -13.30 -18.34 25.58
CA GLU A 232 -14.23 -19.40 25.95
C GLU A 232 -14.13 -19.68 27.45
N GLY A 233 -15.27 -19.67 28.13
CA GLY A 233 -15.35 -19.85 29.57
C GLY A 233 -15.20 -18.54 30.35
N GLU A 234 -14.74 -18.65 31.60
CA GLU A 234 -14.71 -17.56 32.58
C GLU A 234 -13.28 -17.17 32.98
N ALA A 235 -12.30 -17.36 32.08
CA ALA A 235 -10.91 -16.99 32.39
C ALA A 235 -10.75 -15.46 32.52
N GLU A 236 -10.58 -15.00 33.75
CA GLU A 236 -10.38 -13.59 34.06
C GLU A 236 -8.92 -13.12 33.88
N GLU A 237 -7.96 -14.05 33.92
CA GLU A 237 -6.53 -13.77 33.81
C GLU A 237 -5.74 -14.82 33.03
N SER A 238 -4.53 -14.45 32.60
CA SER A 238 -3.55 -15.35 31.98
C SER A 238 -2.80 -16.21 33.01
N ASN A 239 -2.24 -17.35 32.59
CA ASN A 239 -1.74 -18.40 33.48
C ASN A 239 -0.21 -18.50 33.64
N GLY A 240 0.55 -17.48 33.28
CA GLY A 240 2.02 -17.50 33.41
C GLY A 240 2.54 -16.87 34.69
N ASP A 241 3.88 -16.80 34.83
CA ASP A 241 4.58 -16.30 36.03
C ASP A 241 4.16 -14.89 36.47
N LYS A 242 3.72 -14.06 35.52
CA LYS A 242 3.18 -12.72 35.78
C LYS A 242 1.80 -12.61 35.13
N PRO A 243 0.74 -13.11 35.77
CA PRO A 243 -0.59 -13.12 35.19
C PRO A 243 -1.09 -11.70 34.93
N LEU A 244 -1.92 -11.56 33.91
CA LEU A 244 -2.58 -10.31 33.56
C LEU A 244 -4.07 -10.58 33.38
N ALA A 245 -4.90 -9.66 33.85
CA ALA A 245 -6.33 -9.67 33.51
C ALA A 245 -6.51 -9.72 31.99
N THR A 246 -7.48 -10.49 31.51
CA THR A 246 -7.71 -10.79 30.08
C THR A 246 -7.68 -9.55 29.19
N SER A 247 -8.40 -8.48 29.57
CA SER A 247 -8.42 -7.24 28.79
C SER A 247 -7.05 -6.55 28.73
N GLN A 248 -6.30 -6.59 29.82
CA GLN A 248 -4.94 -6.03 29.89
C GLN A 248 -3.93 -6.89 29.13
N TYR A 249 -4.11 -8.22 29.12
CA TYR A 249 -3.30 -9.15 28.35
C TYR A 249 -3.32 -8.77 26.87
N TYR A 250 -4.51 -8.69 26.27
CA TYR A 250 -4.64 -8.37 24.85
C TYR A 250 -4.27 -6.92 24.54
N ALA A 251 -4.56 -5.96 25.42
CA ALA A 251 -4.12 -4.57 25.23
C ALA A 251 -2.59 -4.44 25.18
N ARG A 252 -1.87 -5.13 26.10
CA ARG A 252 -0.40 -5.13 26.13
C ARG A 252 0.20 -5.93 24.98
N LEU A 253 -0.46 -7.02 24.56
CA LEU A 253 -0.06 -7.76 23.37
C LEU A 253 -0.13 -6.87 22.13
N THR A 254 -1.23 -6.13 21.94
CA THR A 254 -1.36 -5.14 20.85
C THR A 254 -0.25 -4.09 20.92
N GLN A 255 0.04 -3.54 22.11
CA GLN A 255 1.13 -2.56 22.27
C GLN A 255 2.48 -3.12 21.82
N ARG A 256 2.80 -4.38 22.15
CA ARG A 256 4.03 -5.02 21.69
C ARG A 256 4.04 -5.24 20.17
N LEU A 257 2.90 -5.59 19.58
CA LEU A 257 2.79 -5.72 18.13
C LEU A 257 3.03 -4.38 17.43
N LEU A 258 2.41 -3.30 17.91
CA LEU A 258 2.64 -1.95 17.39
C LEU A 258 4.12 -1.56 17.48
N ALA A 259 4.78 -1.85 18.60
CA ALA A 259 6.22 -1.60 18.74
C ALA A 259 7.04 -2.42 17.73
N ALA A 260 6.72 -3.70 17.52
CA ALA A 260 7.43 -4.55 16.57
C ALA A 260 7.33 -4.04 15.12
N ILE A 261 6.22 -3.40 14.76
CA ILE A 261 5.93 -2.88 13.41
C ILE A 261 6.50 -1.47 13.22
N SER A 262 6.23 -0.56 14.16
CA SER A 262 6.40 0.89 13.94
C SER A 262 7.60 1.49 14.66
N ALA A 263 8.22 0.78 15.62
CA ALA A 263 9.40 1.32 16.28
C ALA A 263 10.60 1.41 15.31
N PRO A 264 11.38 2.52 15.34
CA PRO A 264 12.60 2.63 14.57
C PRO A 264 13.68 1.67 15.09
N THR A 265 14.38 1.02 14.16
CA THR A 265 15.52 0.12 14.43
C THR A 265 16.72 0.53 13.56
N SER A 266 17.84 -0.19 13.63
CA SER A 266 18.96 -0.03 12.67
C SER A 266 18.51 -0.26 11.23
N GLU A 267 17.55 -1.16 11.03
CA GLU A 267 16.95 -1.48 9.73
C GLU A 267 15.81 -0.50 9.35
N GLY A 268 15.59 0.55 10.14
CA GLY A 268 14.54 1.55 9.93
C GLY A 268 13.17 1.17 10.50
N VAL A 269 12.12 1.76 9.93
CA VAL A 269 10.71 1.51 10.27
C VAL A 269 10.10 0.59 9.22
N LEU A 270 9.27 -0.39 9.64
CA LEU A 270 8.61 -1.31 8.71
C LEU A 270 7.33 -0.68 8.14
N TYR A 271 6.35 -0.38 9.00
CA TYR A 271 5.12 0.34 8.65
C TYR A 271 4.70 1.28 9.78
N GLU A 272 3.98 2.33 9.43
CA GLU A 272 3.09 3.01 10.38
C GLU A 272 1.82 2.17 10.56
N ALA A 273 1.25 2.19 11.76
CA ALA A 273 0.03 1.47 12.09
C ALA A 273 -1.06 2.45 12.53
N ASP A 274 -2.24 2.36 11.91
CA ASP A 274 -3.40 3.17 12.26
C ASP A 274 -4.48 2.31 12.90
N MET A 275 -4.66 2.49 14.21
CA MET A 275 -5.67 1.79 14.99
C MET A 275 -6.90 2.65 15.30
N ARG A 276 -7.09 3.80 14.65
CA ARG A 276 -8.16 4.76 14.98
C ARG A 276 -9.56 4.24 14.66
N LEU A 277 -9.67 3.19 13.83
CA LEU A 277 -10.93 2.55 13.47
C LEU A 277 -11.43 1.51 14.50
N ARG A 278 -10.73 1.35 15.63
CA ARG A 278 -11.23 0.53 16.75
C ARG A 278 -12.40 1.21 17.46
N PRO A 279 -13.27 0.44 18.14
CA PRO A 279 -14.35 0.99 18.97
C PRO A 279 -13.87 2.13 19.89
N SER A 280 -14.59 3.25 19.88
CA SER A 280 -14.24 4.49 20.60
C SER A 280 -12.92 5.16 20.17
N GLY A 281 -12.35 4.77 19.03
CA GLY A 281 -11.14 5.33 18.44
C GLY A 281 -9.99 5.43 19.43
N ASN A 282 -9.37 6.61 19.53
CA ASN A 282 -8.24 6.85 20.42
C ASN A 282 -8.56 6.70 21.91
N ALA A 283 -9.83 6.89 22.31
CA ALA A 283 -10.28 6.74 23.69
C ALA A 283 -10.60 5.29 24.06
N GLY A 284 -10.71 4.40 23.07
CA GLY A 284 -11.01 2.99 23.26
C GLY A 284 -9.80 2.13 23.61
N PRO A 285 -10.03 0.90 24.13
CA PRO A 285 -8.97 -0.04 24.41
C PRO A 285 -8.23 -0.42 23.11
N LEU A 286 -6.94 -0.77 23.22
CA LEU A 286 -6.13 -1.17 22.06
C LEU A 286 -6.51 -2.56 21.50
N ALA A 287 -7.21 -3.38 22.28
CA ALA A 287 -7.81 -4.62 21.85
C ALA A 287 -9.24 -4.69 22.38
N THR A 288 -10.17 -5.18 21.56
CA THR A 288 -11.59 -5.22 21.93
C THR A 288 -12.09 -6.67 21.93
N SER A 289 -12.87 -7.05 22.94
CA SER A 289 -13.52 -8.36 22.93
C SER A 289 -14.56 -8.41 21.80
N LEU A 290 -14.78 -9.56 21.18
CA LEU A 290 -15.79 -9.71 20.13
C LEU A 290 -17.18 -9.28 20.63
N LYS A 291 -17.53 -9.62 21.87
CA LYS A 291 -18.76 -9.16 22.52
C LYS A 291 -18.82 -7.62 22.62
N GLY A 292 -17.75 -6.98 23.07
CA GLY A 292 -17.68 -5.52 23.18
C GLY A 292 -17.73 -4.83 21.82
N PHE A 293 -17.12 -5.43 20.80
CA PHE A 293 -17.18 -4.96 19.41
C PHE A 293 -18.62 -4.96 18.87
N ILE A 294 -19.35 -6.07 19.05
CA ILE A 294 -20.76 -6.21 18.65
C ILE A 294 -21.62 -5.17 19.37
N GLN A 295 -21.51 -5.09 20.69
CA GLN A 295 -22.27 -4.15 21.50
C GLN A 295 -22.03 -2.70 21.06
N TYR A 296 -20.76 -2.32 20.87
CA TYR A 296 -20.42 -0.97 20.43
C TYR A 296 -21.06 -0.62 19.08
N HIS A 297 -20.99 -1.53 18.11
CA HIS A 297 -21.57 -1.28 16.78
C HIS A 297 -23.10 -1.25 16.76
N HIS A 298 -23.76 -1.85 17.75
CA HIS A 298 -25.20 -1.75 17.96
C HIS A 298 -25.63 -0.46 18.63
N GLU A 299 -24.90 -0.04 19.66
CA GLU A 299 -25.39 0.98 20.61
C GLU A 299 -24.77 2.35 20.36
N SER A 300 -23.55 2.42 19.83
CA SER A 300 -22.74 3.65 19.89
C SER A 300 -22.02 4.03 18.60
N ALA A 301 -21.83 3.09 17.66
CA ALA A 301 -21.07 3.39 16.45
C ALA A 301 -21.77 4.43 15.58
N TRP A 302 -20.98 5.32 14.99
CA TRP A 302 -21.41 6.32 14.03
C TRP A 302 -21.59 5.71 12.62
N THR A 303 -22.31 6.42 11.74
CA THR A 303 -22.51 5.98 10.35
C THR A 303 -21.19 5.77 9.61
N TRP A 304 -20.20 6.65 9.80
CA TRP A 304 -18.89 6.52 9.16
C TRP A 304 -18.11 5.28 9.62
N GLU A 305 -18.26 4.84 10.87
CA GLU A 305 -17.64 3.61 11.37
C GLU A 305 -18.25 2.38 10.68
N ARG A 306 -19.55 2.42 10.40
CA ARG A 306 -20.24 1.37 9.63
C ARG A 306 -19.83 1.38 8.15
N LEU A 307 -19.59 2.56 7.56
CA LEU A 307 -19.01 2.66 6.23
C LEU A 307 -17.62 1.99 6.17
N ALA A 308 -16.75 2.27 7.15
CA ALA A 308 -15.45 1.62 7.25
C ALA A 308 -15.58 0.11 7.44
N LEU A 309 -16.54 -0.33 8.26
CA LEU A 309 -16.82 -1.75 8.51
C LEU A 309 -17.31 -2.50 7.26
N SER A 310 -17.97 -1.80 6.33
CA SER A 310 -18.48 -2.39 5.08
C SER A 310 -17.40 -2.93 4.14
N ARG A 311 -16.11 -2.74 4.44
CA ARG A 311 -14.98 -3.35 3.72
C ARG A 311 -14.04 -4.13 4.64
N ALA A 312 -14.31 -4.18 5.94
CA ALA A 312 -13.40 -4.80 6.89
C ALA A 312 -13.23 -6.30 6.58
N ARG A 313 -12.02 -6.82 6.80
CA ARG A 313 -11.68 -8.21 6.46
C ARG A 313 -10.74 -8.82 7.48
N VAL A 314 -11.06 -10.03 7.92
CA VAL A 314 -10.18 -10.80 8.79
C VAL A 314 -8.92 -11.21 8.01
N ILE A 315 -7.75 -10.92 8.58
CA ILE A 315 -6.45 -11.27 8.01
C ILE A 315 -5.95 -12.60 8.56
N GLN A 316 -6.05 -12.74 9.88
CA GLN A 316 -5.64 -13.92 10.62
C GLN A 316 -6.51 -14.02 11.88
N ALA A 317 -6.92 -15.22 12.24
CA ALA A 317 -7.66 -15.49 13.47
C ALA A 317 -7.37 -16.91 13.97
N ASP A 318 -7.52 -17.11 15.28
CA ASP A 318 -7.44 -18.44 15.88
C ASP A 318 -8.78 -19.19 15.72
N GLY A 319 -8.73 -20.47 15.33
CA GLY A 319 -9.89 -21.36 15.27
C GLY A 319 -11.03 -20.84 14.38
N ASP A 320 -12.25 -20.89 14.90
CA ASP A 320 -13.49 -20.43 14.25
C ASP A 320 -13.75 -18.92 14.41
N LEU A 321 -12.86 -18.17 15.08
CA LEU A 321 -13.08 -16.76 15.39
C LEU A 321 -13.25 -15.90 14.13
N ALA A 322 -12.60 -16.24 13.01
CA ALA A 322 -12.82 -15.57 11.73
C ALA A 322 -14.28 -15.62 11.29
N ALA A 323 -14.89 -16.82 11.28
CA ALA A 323 -16.27 -17.00 10.88
C ALA A 323 -17.25 -16.27 11.81
N ARG A 324 -16.93 -16.22 13.12
CA ARG A 324 -17.73 -15.48 14.11
C ARG A 324 -17.64 -13.96 13.92
N ILE A 325 -16.46 -13.44 13.57
CA ILE A 325 -16.29 -12.02 13.23
C ILE A 325 -17.05 -11.71 11.94
N ASP A 326 -16.93 -12.52 10.89
CA ASP A 326 -17.65 -12.32 9.64
C ASP A 326 -19.18 -12.35 9.84
N ALA A 327 -19.67 -13.29 10.66
CA ALA A 327 -21.08 -13.34 11.03
C ALA A 327 -21.53 -12.10 11.81
N ALA A 328 -20.71 -11.62 12.76
CA ALA A 328 -20.99 -10.40 13.51
C ALA A 328 -21.03 -9.17 12.60
N ILE A 329 -20.07 -9.03 11.67
CA ILE A 329 -20.05 -7.93 10.70
C ILE A 329 -21.28 -8.00 9.79
N ALA A 330 -21.62 -9.20 9.29
CA ALA A 330 -22.79 -9.38 8.44
C ALA A 330 -24.08 -9.00 9.17
N GLU A 331 -24.24 -9.45 10.42
CA GLU A 331 -25.39 -9.10 11.27
C GLU A 331 -25.45 -7.59 11.51
N ILE A 332 -24.37 -6.98 12.01
CA ILE A 332 -24.26 -5.53 12.23
C ILE A 332 -24.69 -4.78 10.99
N LEU A 333 -24.10 -5.08 9.82
CA LEU A 333 -24.38 -4.37 8.58
C LEU A 333 -25.78 -4.63 8.01
N SER A 334 -26.39 -5.78 8.32
CA SER A 334 -27.75 -6.13 7.85
C SER A 334 -28.90 -5.47 8.61
N ARG A 335 -28.63 -4.90 9.80
CA ARG A 335 -29.68 -4.27 10.62
C ARG A 335 -30.42 -3.16 9.85
N PRO A 336 -31.76 -3.08 9.96
CA PRO A 336 -32.54 -2.00 9.36
C PRO A 336 -32.05 -0.63 9.83
N ARG A 337 -32.04 0.35 8.92
CA ARG A 337 -31.63 1.72 9.19
C ARG A 337 -32.51 2.68 8.41
N ASP A 338 -32.64 3.88 8.94
CA ASP A 338 -33.23 4.98 8.20
C ASP A 338 -32.30 5.39 7.05
N VAL A 339 -32.77 5.21 5.83
CA VAL A 339 -32.00 5.47 4.61
C VAL A 339 -31.69 6.96 4.49
N THR A 340 -32.68 7.82 4.75
CA THR A 340 -32.56 9.28 4.68
C THR A 340 -31.47 9.79 5.61
N THR A 341 -31.46 9.35 6.88
CA THR A 341 -30.45 9.72 7.88
C THR A 341 -29.08 9.18 7.47
N THR A 342 -29.00 7.93 6.97
CA THR A 342 -27.73 7.35 6.53
C THR A 342 -27.10 8.16 5.40
N ILE A 343 -27.90 8.55 4.40
CA ILE A 343 -27.42 9.37 3.27
C ILE A 343 -27.09 10.80 3.71
N ALA A 344 -27.88 11.39 4.61
CA ALA A 344 -27.59 12.70 5.19
C ALA A 344 -26.25 12.70 5.96
N ASP A 345 -25.98 11.67 6.76
CA ASP A 345 -24.70 11.52 7.47
C ASP A 345 -23.52 11.37 6.51
N VAL A 346 -23.66 10.58 5.45
CA VAL A 346 -22.61 10.36 4.43
C VAL A 346 -22.26 11.68 3.74
N THR A 347 -23.28 12.42 3.30
CA THR A 347 -23.10 13.71 2.60
C THR A 347 -22.53 14.78 3.54
N ALA A 348 -23.00 14.86 4.78
CA ALA A 348 -22.45 15.76 5.80
C ALA A 348 -20.98 15.45 6.11
N MET A 349 -20.64 14.17 6.26
CA MET A 349 -19.25 13.73 6.48
C MET A 349 -18.37 14.09 5.28
N ARG A 350 -18.85 13.88 4.05
CA ARG A 350 -18.10 14.24 2.84
C ARG A 350 -17.84 15.74 2.74
N ALA A 351 -18.84 16.56 3.08
CA ALA A 351 -18.71 18.01 3.13
C ALA A 351 -17.72 18.47 4.21
N LEU A 352 -17.76 17.85 5.39
CA LEU A 352 -16.80 18.11 6.47
C LEU A 352 -15.37 17.77 6.03
N MET A 353 -15.17 16.60 5.41
CA MET A 353 -13.86 16.21 4.87
C MET A 353 -13.35 17.19 3.82
N ALA A 354 -14.20 17.67 2.91
CA ALA A 354 -13.82 18.67 1.90
C ALA A 354 -13.33 19.98 2.54
N LYS A 355 -13.97 20.38 3.65
CA LYS A 355 -13.63 21.60 4.40
C LYS A 355 -12.34 21.45 5.21
N GLU A 356 -12.18 20.33 5.92
CA GLU A 356 -11.05 20.13 6.85
C GLU A 356 -9.79 19.61 6.16
N ARG A 357 -9.95 18.90 5.03
CA ARG A 357 -8.86 18.24 4.31
C ARG A 357 -8.99 18.53 2.80
N PRO A 358 -8.78 19.79 2.37
CA PRO A 358 -8.81 20.13 0.95
C PRO A 358 -7.69 19.38 0.20
N PRO A 359 -7.88 19.10 -1.11
CA PRO A 359 -6.87 18.44 -1.92
C PRO A 359 -5.58 19.27 -1.94
N ARG A 360 -4.43 18.60 -1.78
CA ARG A 360 -3.12 19.28 -1.70
C ARG A 360 -2.53 19.61 -3.07
N HIS A 361 -3.06 19.00 -4.12
CA HIS A 361 -2.56 19.06 -5.48
C HIS A 361 -3.71 18.68 -6.44
N PRO A 362 -3.71 19.11 -7.72
CA PRO A 362 -4.74 18.70 -8.69
C PRO A 362 -4.84 17.17 -8.88
N PHE A 363 -3.72 16.46 -8.71
CA PHE A 363 -3.67 14.99 -8.76
C PHE A 363 -3.84 14.33 -7.38
N ASP A 364 -4.30 15.06 -6.36
CA ASP A 364 -4.78 14.46 -5.12
C ASP A 364 -6.16 13.82 -5.35
N LEU A 365 -6.19 12.82 -6.26
CA LEU A 365 -7.38 12.12 -6.72
C LEU A 365 -8.12 11.39 -5.60
N LYS A 366 -7.53 11.34 -4.39
CA LYS A 366 -8.23 10.88 -3.21
C LYS A 366 -9.27 11.90 -2.72
N LEU A 367 -8.91 13.18 -2.68
CA LEU A 367 -9.66 14.23 -1.98
C LEU A 367 -10.36 15.24 -2.90
N VAL A 368 -9.98 15.32 -4.17
CA VAL A 368 -10.67 16.16 -5.16
C VAL A 368 -12.17 15.81 -5.23
N PRO A 369 -13.06 16.77 -5.54
CA PRO A 369 -14.45 16.48 -5.88
C PRO A 369 -14.53 15.46 -7.02
N GLY A 370 -15.31 14.40 -6.85
CA GLY A 370 -15.36 13.30 -7.79
C GLY A 370 -14.19 12.31 -7.68
N GLY A 371 -13.36 12.42 -6.64
CA GLY A 371 -12.21 11.54 -6.42
C GLY A 371 -12.57 10.17 -5.84
N LEU A 372 -11.54 9.43 -5.42
CA LEU A 372 -11.67 8.08 -4.83
C LEU A 372 -12.58 8.06 -3.60
N VAL A 373 -12.54 9.09 -2.74
CA VAL A 373 -13.44 9.15 -1.57
C VAL A 373 -14.92 9.17 -1.99
N ASP A 374 -15.27 9.85 -3.09
CA ASP A 374 -16.64 9.88 -3.58
C ASP A 374 -17.07 8.52 -4.13
N LEU A 375 -16.21 7.85 -4.90
CA LEU A 375 -16.42 6.48 -5.36
C LEU A 375 -16.59 5.49 -4.20
N GLU A 376 -15.74 5.61 -3.17
CA GLU A 376 -15.81 4.81 -1.95
C GLU A 376 -17.11 5.06 -1.19
N PHE A 377 -17.56 6.31 -1.07
CA PHE A 377 -18.77 6.65 -0.33
C PHE A 377 -20.03 6.18 -1.05
N ILE A 378 -20.09 6.25 -2.39
CA ILE A 378 -21.16 5.62 -3.18
C ILE A 378 -21.23 4.12 -2.84
N ALA A 379 -20.11 3.41 -2.98
CA ALA A 379 -20.05 1.96 -2.74
C ALA A 379 -20.41 1.59 -1.28
N GLN A 380 -19.82 2.27 -0.30
CA GLN A 380 -20.03 1.96 1.12
C GLN A 380 -21.45 2.30 1.57
N SER A 381 -21.99 3.45 1.17
CA SER A 381 -23.38 3.81 1.52
C SER A 381 -24.37 2.85 0.88
N ALA A 382 -24.15 2.43 -0.37
CA ALA A 382 -24.98 1.42 -1.01
C ALA A 382 -24.94 0.06 -0.29
N GLN A 383 -23.79 -0.36 0.23
CA GLN A 383 -23.70 -1.56 1.06
C GLN A 383 -24.45 -1.45 2.40
N LEU A 384 -24.76 -0.24 2.86
CA LEU A 384 -25.58 -0.02 4.06
C LEU A 384 -27.08 0.05 3.74
N VAL A 385 -27.46 0.73 2.65
CA VAL A 385 -28.89 1.02 2.37
C VAL A 385 -29.52 0.06 1.34
N ALA A 386 -28.73 -0.57 0.48
CA ALA A 386 -29.18 -1.44 -0.61
C ALA A 386 -28.50 -2.83 -0.58
N ARG A 387 -28.03 -3.26 0.60
CA ARG A 387 -27.21 -4.48 0.80
C ARG A 387 -27.80 -5.73 0.13
N ALA A 388 -29.09 -5.99 0.36
CA ALA A 388 -29.77 -7.19 -0.14
C ALA A 388 -29.85 -7.21 -1.67
N GLN A 389 -30.09 -6.05 -2.29
CA GLN A 389 -30.15 -5.91 -3.75
C GLN A 389 -28.77 -6.05 -4.40
N LEU A 390 -27.73 -5.53 -3.75
CA LEU A 390 -26.35 -5.63 -4.25
C LEU A 390 -25.81 -7.06 -4.23
N GLY A 391 -26.04 -7.80 -3.14
CA GLY A 391 -25.54 -9.17 -2.98
C GLY A 391 -24.00 -9.27 -2.99
N ALA A 392 -23.30 -8.20 -2.61
CA ALA A 392 -21.83 -8.13 -2.61
C ALA A 392 -21.29 -7.64 -1.25
N PRO A 393 -21.53 -8.38 -0.15
CA PRO A 393 -21.14 -7.95 1.19
C PRO A 393 -19.61 -7.89 1.32
N GLN A 394 -19.10 -6.81 1.91
CA GLN A 394 -17.66 -6.61 2.14
C GLN A 394 -16.80 -6.63 0.89
N ALA A 395 -17.41 -6.43 -0.29
CA ALA A 395 -16.71 -6.41 -1.55
C ALA A 395 -15.89 -5.11 -1.72
N PRO A 396 -14.77 -5.15 -2.47
CA PRO A 396 -14.01 -3.95 -2.82
C PRO A 396 -14.84 -2.94 -3.62
N THR A 397 -14.47 -1.66 -3.53
CA THR A 397 -15.20 -0.53 -4.14
C THR A 397 -15.55 -0.78 -5.60
N ALA A 398 -14.56 -1.15 -6.43
CA ALA A 398 -14.79 -1.42 -7.85
C ALA A 398 -15.82 -2.55 -8.10
N THR A 399 -15.87 -3.57 -7.25
CA THR A 399 -16.87 -4.65 -7.38
C THR A 399 -18.27 -4.13 -7.05
N VAL A 400 -18.40 -3.33 -5.99
CA VAL A 400 -19.69 -2.74 -5.61
C VAL A 400 -20.20 -1.77 -6.68
N LEU A 401 -19.32 -0.94 -7.26
CA LEU A 401 -19.68 -0.03 -8.34
C LEU A 401 -20.23 -0.77 -9.57
N ARG A 402 -19.60 -1.87 -10.01
CA ARG A 402 -20.15 -2.71 -11.09
C ARG A 402 -21.53 -3.28 -10.75
N ARG A 403 -21.68 -3.81 -9.52
CA ARG A 403 -22.96 -4.34 -9.02
C ARG A 403 -24.06 -3.27 -8.96
N LEU A 404 -23.71 -2.01 -8.69
CA LEU A 404 -24.66 -0.90 -8.77
C LEU A 404 -25.15 -0.64 -10.19
N GLY A 405 -24.27 -0.80 -11.18
CA GLY A 405 -24.65 -0.77 -12.61
C GLY A 405 -25.56 -1.93 -12.99
N GLU A 406 -25.18 -3.16 -12.64
CA GLU A 406 -25.95 -4.37 -12.93
C GLU A 406 -27.37 -4.35 -12.32
N THR A 407 -27.52 -3.75 -11.13
CA THR A 407 -28.83 -3.63 -10.46
C THR A 407 -29.65 -2.43 -10.93
N GLY A 408 -29.07 -1.54 -11.75
CA GLY A 408 -29.69 -0.30 -12.21
C GLY A 408 -29.81 0.79 -11.14
N LEU A 409 -29.25 0.59 -9.94
CA LEU A 409 -29.25 1.57 -8.85
C LEU A 409 -28.37 2.79 -9.16
N VAL A 410 -27.25 2.56 -9.83
CA VAL A 410 -26.40 3.60 -10.42
C VAL A 410 -26.06 3.14 -11.84
N PRO A 411 -26.82 3.56 -12.87
CA PRO A 411 -26.64 3.09 -14.25
C PRO A 411 -25.20 3.22 -14.79
N GLU A 412 -24.45 4.20 -14.29
CA GLU A 412 -23.04 4.46 -14.63
C GLU A 412 -22.05 3.60 -13.85
N GLY A 413 -22.52 2.60 -13.09
CA GLY A 413 -21.69 1.82 -12.16
C GLY A 413 -20.45 1.16 -12.79
N GLU A 414 -20.55 0.62 -14.00
CA GLU A 414 -19.38 0.08 -14.73
C GLU A 414 -18.36 1.18 -15.04
N ARG A 415 -18.84 2.32 -15.54
CA ARG A 415 -17.99 3.48 -15.85
C ARG A 415 -17.29 4.01 -14.61
N LEU A 416 -17.99 4.07 -13.47
CA LEU A 416 -17.38 4.46 -12.18
C LEU A 416 -16.30 3.48 -11.74
N ALA A 417 -16.47 2.18 -11.99
CA ALA A 417 -15.45 1.17 -11.70
C ALA A 417 -14.20 1.30 -12.60
N GLU A 418 -14.37 1.70 -13.86
CA GLU A 418 -13.26 2.05 -14.77
C GLU A 418 -12.50 3.28 -14.27
N ILE A 419 -13.22 4.35 -13.90
CA ILE A 419 -12.62 5.58 -13.34
C ILE A 419 -11.85 5.26 -12.07
N HIS A 420 -12.42 4.44 -11.19
CA HIS A 420 -11.75 3.96 -9.98
C HIS A 420 -10.39 3.29 -10.31
N ALA A 421 -10.33 2.45 -11.35
CA ALA A 421 -9.10 1.79 -11.76
C ALA A 421 -8.04 2.78 -12.27
N VAL A 422 -8.44 3.81 -13.02
CA VAL A 422 -7.54 4.87 -13.48
C VAL A 422 -6.98 5.66 -12.29
N TYR A 423 -7.84 6.07 -11.36
CA TYR A 423 -7.43 6.82 -10.16
C TYR A 423 -6.51 5.99 -9.25
N ALA A 424 -6.83 4.70 -9.06
CA ALA A 424 -5.98 3.78 -8.33
C ALA A 424 -4.60 3.62 -8.99
N THR A 425 -4.56 3.57 -10.32
CA THR A 425 -3.30 3.51 -11.09
C THR A 425 -2.45 4.76 -10.87
N VAL A 426 -3.05 5.94 -11.00
CA VAL A 426 -2.37 7.21 -10.76
C VAL A 426 -1.80 7.25 -9.33
N LEU A 427 -2.60 6.89 -8.34
CA LEU A 427 -2.19 6.88 -6.94
C LEU A 427 -1.05 5.88 -6.66
N GLN A 428 -1.10 4.68 -7.26
CA GLN A 428 -0.04 3.68 -7.12
C GLN A 428 1.29 4.18 -7.71
N VAL A 429 1.26 4.73 -8.92
CA VAL A 429 2.45 5.24 -9.60
C VAL A 429 3.04 6.43 -8.85
N MET A 430 2.21 7.39 -8.44
CA MET A 430 2.64 8.52 -7.61
C MET A 430 3.27 8.06 -6.29
N SER A 431 2.64 7.09 -5.61
CA SER A 431 3.11 6.56 -4.34
C SER A 431 4.47 5.86 -4.47
N ALA A 432 4.67 5.10 -5.55
CA ALA A 432 5.89 4.37 -5.84
C ALA A 432 7.04 5.29 -6.30
N ALA A 433 6.76 6.25 -7.18
CA ALA A 433 7.79 7.04 -7.86
C ALA A 433 8.25 8.28 -7.09
N LEU A 434 7.32 9.04 -6.52
CA LEU A 434 7.59 10.37 -6.00
C LEU A 434 7.97 10.33 -4.51
N ALA A 435 8.86 11.22 -4.08
CA ALA A 435 9.24 11.40 -2.67
C ALA A 435 8.16 12.17 -1.88
N ASP A 436 7.59 13.21 -2.48
CA ASP A 436 6.32 13.83 -2.07
C ASP A 436 5.43 13.95 -3.32
N PRO A 437 4.32 13.21 -3.41
CA PRO A 437 3.49 13.21 -4.61
C PRO A 437 2.72 14.52 -4.83
N PHE A 438 2.70 15.41 -3.84
CA PHE A 438 1.93 16.65 -3.87
C PHE A 438 2.80 17.90 -4.05
N LYS A 439 4.07 17.74 -4.40
CA LYS A 439 4.96 18.84 -4.76
C LYS A 439 5.48 18.68 -6.19
N ASP A 440 5.43 19.77 -6.95
CA ASP A 440 5.80 19.79 -8.38
C ASP A 440 7.27 19.42 -8.64
N GLU A 441 8.16 19.54 -7.65
CA GLU A 441 9.59 19.23 -7.81
C GLU A 441 9.84 17.80 -8.31
N GLY A 442 8.97 16.85 -7.93
CA GLY A 442 9.04 15.47 -8.38
C GLY A 442 8.39 15.19 -9.73
N TRP A 443 7.57 16.11 -10.25
CA TRP A 443 6.76 15.93 -11.47
C TRP A 443 7.54 16.24 -12.75
N THR A 444 8.68 15.58 -12.91
CA THR A 444 9.54 15.69 -14.10
C THR A 444 8.79 15.26 -15.37
N GLU A 445 9.28 15.69 -16.53
CA GLU A 445 8.75 15.27 -17.84
C GLU A 445 8.72 13.73 -17.97
N ALA A 446 9.80 13.06 -17.57
CA ALA A 446 9.88 11.60 -17.55
C ALA A 446 8.85 10.95 -16.60
N PHE A 447 8.57 11.55 -15.43
CA PHE A 447 7.51 11.05 -14.54
C PHE A 447 6.12 11.22 -15.18
N ARG A 448 5.85 12.38 -15.80
CA ARG A 448 4.58 12.65 -16.48
C ARG A 448 4.33 11.67 -17.62
N GLU A 449 5.35 11.40 -18.43
CA GLU A 449 5.31 10.38 -19.49
C GLU A 449 5.07 8.98 -18.91
N LEU A 450 5.79 8.61 -17.85
CA LEU A 450 5.57 7.33 -17.17
C LEU A 450 4.12 7.20 -16.69
N LEU A 451 3.57 8.24 -16.07
CA LEU A 451 2.20 8.24 -15.56
C LEU A 451 1.18 8.07 -16.70
N ALA A 452 1.37 8.76 -17.82
CA ALA A 452 0.56 8.59 -19.03
C ALA A 452 0.65 7.15 -19.56
N GLN A 453 1.86 6.60 -19.69
CA GLN A 453 2.07 5.22 -20.15
C GLN A 453 1.39 4.20 -19.23
N ARG A 454 1.53 4.33 -17.91
CA ARG A 454 0.92 3.40 -16.94
C ARG A 454 -0.59 3.46 -16.91
N THR A 455 -1.17 4.60 -17.31
CA THR A 455 -2.63 4.78 -17.45
C THR A 455 -3.13 4.51 -18.87
N ASN A 456 -2.26 4.02 -19.78
CA ASN A 456 -2.55 3.80 -21.20
C ASN A 456 -3.04 5.07 -21.93
N MET A 457 -2.61 6.24 -21.48
CA MET A 457 -2.89 7.54 -22.11
C MET A 457 -1.76 7.93 -23.06
N PRO A 458 -2.07 8.56 -24.21
CA PRO A 458 -1.06 8.91 -25.21
C PRO A 458 -0.11 10.02 -24.76
N SER A 459 -0.56 10.90 -23.86
CA SER A 459 0.27 11.95 -23.26
C SER A 459 -0.25 12.34 -21.88
N PHE A 460 0.57 13.06 -21.13
CA PHE A 460 0.19 13.57 -19.81
C PHE A 460 -0.92 14.62 -19.89
N GLU A 461 -0.90 15.50 -20.89
CA GLU A 461 -1.93 16.52 -21.12
C GLU A 461 -3.28 15.87 -21.38
N ARG A 462 -3.30 14.77 -22.16
CA ARG A 462 -4.52 13.99 -22.39
C ARG A 462 -5.00 13.35 -21.11
N LEU A 463 -4.11 12.73 -20.33
CA LEU A 463 -4.46 12.18 -19.02
C LEU A 463 -5.08 13.25 -18.12
N ALA A 464 -4.44 14.41 -17.98
CA ALA A 464 -4.93 15.50 -17.13
C ALA A 464 -6.33 15.97 -17.53
N GLY A 465 -6.60 16.14 -18.83
CA GLY A 465 -7.92 16.51 -19.33
C GLY A 465 -8.99 15.42 -19.10
N GLU A 466 -8.62 14.15 -19.30
CA GLU A 466 -9.51 13.01 -19.02
C GLU A 466 -9.85 12.89 -17.52
N LEU A 467 -8.88 13.09 -16.63
CA LEU A 467 -9.12 13.06 -15.19
C LEU A 467 -10.15 14.11 -14.75
N GLN A 468 -10.07 15.33 -15.29
CA GLN A 468 -11.06 16.38 -15.01
C GLN A 468 -12.47 16.01 -15.50
N ALA A 469 -12.58 15.37 -16.67
CA ALA A 469 -13.87 14.88 -17.16
C ALA A 469 -14.42 13.78 -16.24
N MET A 470 -13.57 12.84 -15.84
CA MET A 470 -13.93 11.76 -14.90
C MET A 470 -14.37 12.32 -13.54
N GLU A 471 -13.71 13.37 -13.02
CA GLU A 471 -14.09 14.03 -11.76
C GLU A 471 -15.53 14.57 -11.83
N ALA A 472 -15.90 15.17 -12.97
CA ALA A 472 -17.25 15.66 -13.21
C ALA A 472 -18.27 14.51 -13.34
N GLU A 473 -17.92 13.41 -14.03
CA GLU A 473 -18.76 12.21 -14.14
C GLU A 473 -19.07 11.63 -12.75
N VAL A 474 -18.05 11.43 -11.91
CA VAL A 474 -18.20 10.89 -10.56
C VAL A 474 -19.02 11.84 -9.68
N SER A 475 -18.74 13.14 -9.73
CA SER A 475 -19.47 14.13 -8.94
C SER A 475 -20.97 14.12 -9.27
N ALA A 476 -21.31 14.03 -10.57
CA ALA A 476 -22.69 13.99 -11.01
C ALA A 476 -23.39 12.67 -10.60
N ALA A 477 -22.68 11.54 -10.69
CA ALA A 477 -23.21 10.24 -10.26
C ALA A 477 -23.43 10.18 -8.74
N ALA A 478 -22.50 10.74 -7.95
CA ALA A 478 -22.63 10.86 -6.51
C ALA A 478 -23.88 11.66 -6.13
N GLY A 479 -24.09 12.82 -6.77
CA GLY A 479 -25.29 13.65 -6.56
C GLY A 479 -26.58 12.87 -6.83
N ARG A 480 -26.69 12.22 -7.99
CA ARG A 480 -27.84 11.39 -8.35
C ARG A 480 -28.08 10.24 -7.37
N TRP A 481 -27.02 9.55 -6.95
CA TRP A 481 -27.12 8.45 -5.98
C TRP A 481 -27.68 8.94 -4.65
N TYR A 482 -27.16 10.04 -4.10
CA TYR A 482 -27.62 10.55 -2.81
C TYR A 482 -29.05 11.12 -2.87
N GLU A 483 -29.42 11.79 -3.97
CA GLU A 483 -30.79 12.26 -4.18
C GLU A 483 -31.80 11.10 -4.34
N GLY A 484 -31.45 10.09 -5.15
CA GLY A 484 -32.31 8.94 -5.43
C GLY A 484 -32.46 7.99 -4.25
N ALA A 485 -31.37 7.67 -3.56
CA ALA A 485 -31.39 6.78 -2.40
C ALA A 485 -32.23 7.36 -1.25
N GLY A 486 -32.19 8.69 -1.05
CA GLY A 486 -33.01 9.36 -0.04
C GLY A 486 -34.51 9.38 -0.37
N GLN A 487 -34.89 9.26 -1.64
CA GLN A 487 -36.29 9.30 -2.10
C GLN A 487 -36.91 7.91 -2.29
N ALA A 488 -36.10 6.86 -2.51
CA ALA A 488 -36.55 5.48 -2.69
C ALA A 488 -36.89 4.74 -1.37
N ALA A 489 -36.84 5.45 -0.23
CA ALA A 489 -37.22 4.90 1.06
C ALA A 489 -38.76 4.76 1.15
N PRO A 490 -39.29 3.56 1.40
CA PRO A 490 -40.74 3.33 1.52
C PRO A 490 -41.38 3.98 2.75
#